data_AF-A0A447JI56-F1
#
_entry.id   AF-A0A447JI56-F1
#
_cell.length_a   1.000
_cell.length_b   1.000
_cell.length_c   1.000
_cell.angle_alpha   90.00
_cell.angle_beta   90.00
_cell.angle_gamma   90.00
#
_symmetry.space_group_name_H-M   'P 1'
#
loop_
_entity.id
_entity.type
_entity.pdbx_description
1 polymer ?
#
loop_
_entity_poly.entity_id
_entity_poly.type
_entity_poly.pdbx_seq_one_letter_code
_entity_poly.pdbx_strand_id
1 'polypeptide(L)'
;MRPLKTEYYTRLTVSLGRTPLSVMPDDLRYHFIRLVSSLTCYQIAFARELKIRKTVPVRGTASFEEAELALTGLDSGMAMQAVRALQNAGLLKEKTYLPREQKPEGILYETTSDFTTLMGLLFHPSDFEPETVDLQRKEISDIIIVGKIGFIDNLYVTYLPAALKKAGLNAKFVESNDKHFTTDWAPLYLQTGIEGEGYDRRIKLYLTRESLPPWKSKADNYLSCSFETRTYVRDKSSSKKEADYFREQMDRVVTSIQTQFNKIKSSS
;
A
#
# COMPACT_ATOMS: atom_id res chain seq x y z
N MET A 1 -16.97 -18.56 -8.70
CA MET A 1 -18.35 -19.03 -8.37
C MET A 1 -18.81 -18.28 -7.12
N ARG A 2 -19.95 -17.59 -7.13
CA ARG A 2 -20.41 -16.84 -5.95
C ARG A 2 -20.97 -17.80 -4.89
N PRO A 3 -20.57 -17.69 -3.61
CA PRO A 3 -21.07 -18.54 -2.54
C PRO A 3 -22.59 -18.49 -2.43
N LEU A 4 -23.20 -19.66 -2.21
CA LEU A 4 -24.59 -19.73 -1.77
C LEU A 4 -24.70 -19.23 -0.34
N LYS A 5 -25.86 -18.70 0.04
CA LYS A 5 -26.10 -18.15 1.37
C LYS A 5 -25.79 -19.14 2.49
N THR A 6 -26.09 -20.41 2.25
CA THR A 6 -25.79 -21.55 3.12
C THR A 6 -24.31 -21.65 3.47
N GLU A 7 -23.41 -21.36 2.53
CA GLU A 7 -21.96 -21.44 2.77
C GLU A 7 -21.53 -20.41 3.84
N TYR A 8 -22.02 -19.18 3.76
CA TYR A 8 -21.74 -18.15 4.77
C TYR A 8 -22.25 -18.55 6.16
N TYR A 9 -23.44 -19.16 6.24
CA TYR A 9 -23.97 -19.67 7.50
C TYR A 9 -23.17 -20.85 8.06
N THR A 10 -22.74 -21.77 7.20
CA THR A 10 -21.88 -22.88 7.62
C THR A 10 -20.57 -22.35 8.19
N ARG A 11 -19.90 -21.43 7.48
CA ARG A 11 -18.64 -20.81 7.94
C ARG A 11 -18.84 -20.06 9.25
N LEU A 12 -19.89 -19.24 9.35
CA LEU A 12 -20.25 -18.54 10.58
C LEU A 12 -20.43 -19.52 11.75
N THR A 13 -21.25 -20.57 11.55
CA THR A 13 -21.57 -21.56 12.60
C THR A 13 -20.31 -22.26 13.11
N VAL A 14 -19.41 -22.65 12.20
CA VAL A 14 -18.13 -23.27 12.56
C VAL A 14 -17.26 -22.29 13.34
N SER A 15 -17.15 -21.04 12.90
CA SER A 15 -16.35 -20.02 13.59
C SER A 15 -16.89 -19.70 14.98
N LEU A 16 -18.22 -19.56 15.12
CA LEU A 16 -18.88 -19.36 16.42
C LEU A 16 -18.72 -20.57 17.34
N GLY A 17 -18.83 -21.79 16.80
CA GLY A 17 -18.64 -23.03 17.58
C GLY A 17 -17.22 -23.20 18.10
N ARG A 18 -16.22 -22.66 17.40
CA ARG A 18 -14.81 -22.68 17.81
C ARG A 18 -14.43 -21.56 18.76
N THR A 19 -15.20 -20.47 18.77
CA THR A 19 -14.96 -19.33 19.66
C THR A 19 -15.54 -19.64 21.04
N PRO A 20 -14.80 -19.48 22.15
CA PRO A 20 -15.37 -19.67 23.49
C PRO A 20 -16.45 -18.63 23.82
N LEU A 21 -17.41 -18.98 24.68
CA LEU A 21 -18.46 -18.05 25.14
C LEU A 21 -17.89 -16.87 25.95
N SER A 22 -16.75 -17.06 26.61
CA SER A 22 -16.03 -15.98 27.31
C SER A 22 -15.47 -14.92 26.35
N VAL A 23 -15.18 -15.29 25.10
CA VAL A 23 -14.66 -14.38 24.07
C VAL A 23 -15.80 -13.77 23.27
N MET A 24 -16.82 -14.56 22.95
CA MET A 24 -18.00 -14.10 22.22
C MET A 24 -19.27 -14.63 22.91
N PRO A 25 -19.87 -13.81 23.80
CA PRO A 25 -21.13 -14.13 24.49
C PRO A 25 -22.31 -14.23 23.52
N ASP A 26 -23.42 -14.79 24.01
CA ASP A 26 -24.60 -15.08 23.21
C ASP A 26 -25.14 -13.85 22.46
N ASP A 27 -25.21 -12.69 23.10
CA ASP A 27 -25.68 -11.45 22.46
C ASP A 27 -24.83 -11.06 21.23
N LEU A 28 -23.50 -11.19 21.31
CA LEU A 28 -22.61 -10.93 20.18
C LEU A 28 -22.76 -12.00 19.09
N ARG A 29 -22.95 -13.26 19.45
CA ARG A 29 -23.21 -14.34 18.47
C ARG A 29 -24.50 -14.07 17.71
N TYR A 30 -25.58 -13.74 18.43
CA TYR A 30 -26.87 -13.41 17.84
C TYR A 30 -26.79 -12.18 16.94
N HIS A 31 -26.02 -11.16 17.34
CA HIS A 31 -25.74 -10.00 16.50
C HIS A 31 -25.12 -10.40 15.16
N PHE A 32 -24.06 -11.19 15.14
CA PHE A 32 -23.41 -11.62 13.88
C PHE A 32 -24.26 -12.59 13.06
N ILE A 33 -25.06 -13.46 13.70
CA ILE A 33 -26.06 -14.29 13.00
C ILE A 33 -27.09 -13.39 12.30
N ARG A 34 -27.61 -12.36 12.99
CA ARG A 34 -28.57 -11.42 12.42
C ARG A 34 -27.95 -10.62 11.27
N LEU A 35 -26.72 -10.15 11.42
CA LEU A 35 -25.99 -9.43 10.38
C LEU A 35 -25.84 -10.29 9.12
N VAL A 36 -25.41 -11.54 9.26
CA VAL A 36 -25.34 -12.47 8.13
C VAL A 36 -26.72 -12.69 7.55
N SER A 37 -27.77 -12.81 8.36
CA SER A 37 -29.14 -12.97 7.85
C SER A 37 -29.66 -11.77 7.07
N SER A 38 -29.35 -10.55 7.49
CA SER A 38 -29.87 -9.33 6.85
C SER A 38 -29.17 -8.98 5.54
N LEU A 39 -27.91 -9.39 5.37
CA LEU A 39 -27.15 -9.06 4.18
C LEU A 39 -27.43 -10.04 3.03
N THR A 40 -27.41 -9.58 1.78
CA THR A 40 -27.47 -10.47 0.62
C THR A 40 -26.11 -11.12 0.35
N CYS A 41 -26.07 -12.18 -0.48
CA CYS A 41 -24.79 -12.77 -0.89
C CYS A 41 -23.91 -11.76 -1.62
N TYR A 42 -24.51 -10.87 -2.42
CA TYR A 42 -23.80 -9.80 -3.10
C TYR A 42 -23.18 -8.82 -2.11
N GLN A 43 -23.91 -8.40 -1.08
CA GLN A 43 -23.40 -7.46 -0.07
C GLN A 43 -22.23 -8.03 0.73
N ILE A 44 -22.28 -9.33 1.07
CA ILE A 44 -21.17 -10.00 1.75
C ILE A 44 -19.96 -10.13 0.81
N ALA A 45 -20.17 -10.49 -0.46
CA ALA A 45 -19.10 -10.54 -1.45
C ALA A 45 -18.48 -9.16 -1.70
N PHE A 46 -19.31 -8.11 -1.77
CA PHE A 46 -18.88 -6.72 -1.88
C PHE A 46 -18.04 -6.29 -0.68
N ALA A 47 -18.47 -6.62 0.54
CA ALA A 47 -17.68 -6.35 1.75
C ALA A 47 -16.32 -7.04 1.72
N ARG A 48 -16.26 -8.30 1.27
CA ARG A 48 -15.00 -9.03 1.09
C ARG A 48 -14.09 -8.33 0.09
N GLU A 49 -14.60 -7.98 -1.09
CA GLU A 49 -13.81 -7.27 -2.12
C GLU A 49 -13.32 -5.91 -1.63
N LEU A 50 -14.17 -5.17 -0.90
CA LEU A 50 -13.80 -3.91 -0.26
C LEU A 50 -12.63 -4.10 0.72
N LYS A 51 -12.68 -5.16 1.56
CA LYS A 51 -11.56 -5.48 2.46
C LYS A 51 -10.27 -5.75 1.67
N ILE A 52 -10.34 -6.50 0.58
CA ILE A 52 -9.18 -6.78 -0.29
C ILE A 52 -8.61 -5.47 -0.84
N ARG A 53 -9.44 -4.63 -1.45
CA ARG A 53 -9.03 -3.34 -2.05
C ARG A 53 -8.44 -2.35 -1.05
N LYS A 54 -8.82 -2.44 0.23
CA LYS A 54 -8.26 -1.61 1.31
C LYS A 54 -6.98 -2.15 1.94
N THR A 55 -6.63 -3.42 1.71
CA THR A 55 -5.53 -4.09 2.44
C THR A 55 -4.45 -4.68 1.55
N VAL A 56 -4.76 -4.96 0.28
CA VAL A 56 -3.85 -5.57 -0.68
C VAL A 56 -3.63 -4.63 -1.87
N PRO A 57 -2.38 -4.41 -2.32
CA PRO A 57 -2.12 -3.58 -3.48
C PRO A 57 -2.63 -4.27 -4.75
N VAL A 58 -3.72 -3.76 -5.31
CA VAL A 58 -4.40 -4.30 -6.51
C VAL A 58 -3.89 -3.63 -7.78
N ARG A 59 -3.63 -4.41 -8.83
CA ARG A 59 -3.20 -3.92 -10.13
C ARG A 59 -4.30 -3.09 -10.81
N GLY A 60 -3.90 -2.04 -11.52
CA GLY A 60 -4.79 -1.15 -12.26
C GLY A 60 -5.23 0.10 -11.51
N THR A 61 -4.91 0.24 -10.22
CA THR A 61 -5.13 1.47 -9.44
C THR A 61 -3.82 1.97 -8.85
N ALA A 62 -3.63 3.28 -8.72
CA ALA A 62 -2.39 3.86 -8.18
C ALA A 62 -2.31 3.72 -6.66
N SER A 63 -3.42 3.85 -5.95
CA SER A 63 -3.49 3.82 -4.48
C SER A 63 -4.58 2.88 -3.95
N PHE A 64 -4.58 2.65 -2.62
CA PHE A 64 -5.67 1.96 -1.93
C PHE A 64 -6.98 2.75 -1.98
N GLU A 65 -6.90 4.08 -1.96
CA GLU A 65 -8.08 4.96 -2.06
C GLU A 65 -8.72 4.85 -3.43
N GLU A 66 -7.91 4.83 -4.50
CA GLU A 66 -8.41 4.60 -5.85
C GLU A 66 -8.95 3.17 -6.03
N ALA A 67 -8.30 2.18 -5.41
CA ALA A 67 -8.79 0.79 -5.39
C ALA A 67 -10.17 0.68 -4.75
N GLU A 68 -10.40 1.37 -3.64
CA GLU A 68 -11.69 1.46 -2.95
C GLU A 68 -12.75 2.16 -3.81
N LEU A 69 -12.43 3.35 -4.35
CA LEU A 69 -13.35 4.13 -5.19
C LEU A 69 -13.77 3.38 -6.45
N ALA A 70 -12.89 2.58 -7.03
CA ALA A 70 -13.21 1.73 -8.18
C ALA A 70 -14.31 0.70 -7.89
N LEU A 71 -14.57 0.37 -6.61
CA LEU A 71 -15.66 -0.51 -6.19
C LEU A 71 -16.87 0.27 -5.65
N THR A 72 -16.64 1.23 -4.76
CA THR A 72 -17.73 1.98 -4.09
C THR A 72 -18.37 3.03 -5.00
N GLY A 73 -17.65 3.50 -6.01
CA GLY A 73 -18.11 4.46 -7.02
C GLY A 73 -18.75 3.83 -8.26
N LEU A 74 -18.96 2.50 -8.28
CA LEU A 74 -19.63 1.85 -9.41
C LEU A 74 -21.06 2.37 -9.58
N ASP A 75 -21.39 2.86 -10.78
CA ASP A 75 -22.72 3.33 -11.14
C ASP A 75 -23.68 2.16 -11.43
N SER A 76 -23.85 1.29 -10.44
CA SER A 76 -24.80 0.18 -10.49
C SER A 76 -25.67 0.20 -9.24
N GLY A 77 -26.98 0.00 -9.42
CA GLY A 77 -27.94 -0.02 -8.30
C GLY A 77 -27.57 -1.04 -7.23
N MET A 78 -26.96 -2.17 -7.61
CA MET A 78 -26.49 -3.19 -6.66
C MET A 78 -25.33 -2.68 -5.80
N ALA A 79 -24.33 -2.01 -6.37
CA ALA A 79 -23.20 -1.46 -5.61
C ALA A 79 -23.67 -0.36 -4.64
N MET A 80 -24.53 0.56 -5.10
CA MET A 80 -25.10 1.61 -4.24
C MET A 80 -25.92 1.02 -3.07
N GLN A 81 -26.74 0.00 -3.35
CA GLN A 81 -27.47 -0.72 -2.31
C GLN A 81 -26.53 -1.46 -1.35
N ALA A 82 -25.42 -1.98 -1.83
CA ALA A 82 -24.46 -2.66 -0.97
C ALA A 82 -23.77 -1.71 0.00
N VAL A 83 -23.28 -0.57 -0.47
CA VAL A 83 -22.70 0.47 0.39
C VAL A 83 -23.69 0.89 1.47
N ARG A 84 -24.94 1.24 1.09
CA ARG A 84 -25.99 1.64 2.03
C ARG A 84 -26.34 0.55 3.04
N ALA A 85 -26.42 -0.71 2.59
CA ALA A 85 -26.72 -1.83 3.48
C ALA A 85 -25.60 -2.06 4.51
N LEU A 86 -24.34 -1.94 4.09
CA LEU A 86 -23.19 -2.06 4.99
C LEU A 86 -23.12 -0.88 5.98
N GLN A 87 -23.46 0.34 5.55
CA GLN A 87 -23.60 1.49 6.47
C GLN A 87 -24.74 1.27 7.48
N ASN A 88 -25.93 0.89 7.02
CA ASN A 88 -27.09 0.63 7.87
C ASN A 88 -26.86 -0.52 8.86
N ALA A 89 -26.03 -1.49 8.48
CA ALA A 89 -25.60 -2.58 9.33
C ALA A 89 -24.51 -2.19 10.34
N GLY A 90 -24.04 -0.93 10.33
CA GLY A 90 -22.97 -0.45 11.21
C GLY A 90 -21.58 -0.98 10.84
N LEU A 91 -21.39 -1.47 9.61
CA LEU A 91 -20.14 -2.07 9.15
C LEU A 91 -19.20 -1.03 8.49
N LEU A 92 -19.77 0.03 7.95
CA LEU A 92 -19.04 1.13 7.31
C LEU A 92 -19.45 2.48 7.87
N LYS A 93 -18.50 3.41 7.89
CA LYS A 93 -18.72 4.83 8.20
C LYS A 93 -18.05 5.68 7.12
N GLU A 94 -18.66 6.79 6.74
CA GLU A 94 -17.99 7.72 5.82
C GLU A 94 -16.75 8.33 6.48
N LYS A 95 -15.63 8.29 5.76
CA LYS A 95 -14.37 8.88 6.23
C LYS A 95 -14.56 10.39 6.36
N THR A 96 -14.33 10.90 7.56
CA THR A 96 -14.43 12.33 7.84
C THR A 96 -13.07 12.95 7.64
N TYR A 97 -12.99 13.95 6.75
CA TYR A 97 -11.74 14.67 6.48
C TYR A 97 -11.66 15.92 7.33
N LEU A 98 -10.46 16.21 7.82
CA LEU A 98 -10.21 17.48 8.50
C LEU A 98 -10.36 18.65 7.49
N PRO A 99 -10.72 19.87 7.93
CA PRO A 99 -10.97 21.00 7.03
C PRO A 99 -9.81 21.39 6.09
N ARG A 100 -8.59 20.93 6.38
CA ARG A 100 -7.36 21.22 5.62
C ARG A 100 -6.88 20.04 4.76
N GLU A 101 -7.58 18.90 4.82
CA GLU A 101 -7.25 17.73 4.01
C GLU A 101 -7.89 17.85 2.63
N GLN A 102 -7.11 17.48 1.61
CA GLN A 102 -7.62 17.43 0.25
C GLN A 102 -8.56 16.23 0.15
N LYS A 103 -9.84 16.50 -0.13
CA LYS A 103 -10.82 15.44 -0.33
C LYS A 103 -10.60 14.78 -1.68
N PRO A 104 -10.61 13.43 -1.76
CA PRO A 104 -10.58 12.75 -3.04
C PRO A 104 -11.88 13.04 -3.82
N GLU A 105 -11.83 12.80 -5.13
CA GLU A 105 -13.02 12.81 -6.00
C GLU A 105 -13.88 11.56 -5.73
N GLY A 106 -14.59 11.57 -4.59
CA GLY A 106 -15.46 10.48 -4.18
C GLY A 106 -15.58 10.35 -2.65
N ILE A 107 -16.44 9.43 -2.21
CA ILE A 107 -16.62 9.11 -0.79
C ILE A 107 -15.79 7.88 -0.46
N LEU A 108 -14.90 8.00 0.52
CA LEU A 108 -14.21 6.87 1.14
C LEU A 108 -14.92 6.45 2.43
N TYR A 109 -14.76 5.19 2.80
CA TYR A 109 -15.42 4.57 3.94
C TYR A 109 -14.41 3.95 4.90
N GLU A 110 -14.56 4.21 6.18
CA GLU A 110 -13.86 3.50 7.26
C GLU A 110 -14.62 2.23 7.63
N THR A 111 -13.88 1.14 7.87
CA THR A 111 -14.44 -0.14 8.35
C THR A 111 -14.54 -0.14 9.87
N THR A 112 -15.64 -0.64 10.43
CA THR A 112 -15.83 -0.75 11.88
C THR A 112 -15.21 -2.05 12.45
N SER A 113 -15.16 -2.16 13.78
CA SER A 113 -14.77 -3.41 14.46
C SER A 113 -15.67 -4.58 14.07
N ASP A 114 -16.95 -4.32 13.88
CA ASP A 114 -17.94 -5.32 13.48
C ASP A 114 -17.67 -5.82 12.06
N PHE A 115 -17.24 -4.94 11.15
CA PHE A 115 -16.79 -5.36 9.82
C PHE A 115 -15.60 -6.31 9.91
N THR A 116 -14.55 -5.95 10.66
CA THR A 116 -13.37 -6.80 10.81
C THR A 116 -13.72 -8.15 11.42
N THR A 117 -14.58 -8.15 12.44
CA THR A 117 -15.04 -9.38 13.12
C THR A 117 -15.87 -10.24 12.19
N LEU A 118 -16.86 -9.67 11.50
CA LEU A 118 -17.70 -10.38 10.53
C LEU A 118 -16.85 -11.01 9.42
N MET A 119 -15.89 -10.27 8.86
CA MET A 119 -14.97 -10.79 7.85
C MET A 119 -14.11 -11.93 8.39
N GLY A 120 -13.65 -11.85 9.64
CA GLY A 120 -12.90 -12.94 10.29
C GLY A 120 -13.74 -14.18 10.61
N LEU A 121 -15.02 -14.02 10.91
CA LEU A 121 -15.95 -15.12 11.14
C LEU A 121 -16.32 -15.85 9.84
N LEU A 122 -16.46 -15.11 8.74
CA LEU A 122 -16.96 -15.63 7.47
C LEU A 122 -15.87 -16.17 6.53
N PHE A 123 -14.62 -15.72 6.68
CA PHE A 123 -13.59 -15.98 5.68
C PHE A 123 -12.29 -16.42 6.32
N HIS A 124 -11.61 -17.34 5.65
CA HIS A 124 -10.24 -17.71 6.00
C HIS A 124 -9.29 -16.60 5.52
N PRO A 125 -8.11 -16.39 6.13
CA PRO A 125 -7.14 -15.40 5.65
C PRO A 125 -6.82 -15.48 4.15
N SER A 126 -6.75 -16.69 3.59
CA SER A 126 -6.52 -16.91 2.15
C SER A 126 -7.67 -16.45 1.24
N ASP A 127 -8.86 -16.20 1.78
CA ASP A 127 -9.97 -15.63 1.02
C ASP A 127 -9.79 -14.13 0.74
N PHE A 128 -8.78 -13.48 1.33
CA PHE A 128 -8.48 -12.07 1.08
C PHE A 128 -7.38 -11.86 0.02
N GLU A 129 -7.08 -12.89 -0.76
CA GLU A 129 -6.22 -12.77 -1.95
C GLU A 129 -7.00 -12.17 -3.14
N PRO A 130 -6.45 -11.19 -3.88
CA PRO A 130 -7.14 -10.51 -4.99
C PRO A 130 -7.71 -11.46 -6.05
N GLU A 131 -7.03 -12.56 -6.33
CA GLU A 131 -7.38 -13.54 -7.35
C GLU A 131 -8.72 -14.22 -7.04
N THR A 132 -9.14 -14.22 -5.77
CA THR A 132 -10.41 -14.81 -5.34
C THR A 132 -11.65 -13.98 -5.72
N VAL A 133 -11.44 -12.74 -6.17
CA VAL A 133 -12.46 -11.80 -6.63
C VAL A 133 -12.15 -11.28 -8.05
N ASP A 134 -11.43 -12.08 -8.84
CA ASP A 134 -11.05 -11.78 -10.23
C ASP A 134 -10.19 -10.50 -10.36
N LEU A 135 -9.45 -10.14 -9.31
CA LEU A 135 -8.46 -9.06 -9.31
C LEU A 135 -7.04 -9.64 -9.37
N GLN A 136 -6.07 -8.80 -9.71
CA GLN A 136 -4.65 -9.17 -9.71
C GLN A 136 -3.89 -8.36 -8.67
N ARG A 137 -2.99 -9.02 -7.93
CA ARG A 137 -2.04 -8.33 -7.06
C ARG A 137 -0.98 -7.59 -7.89
N LYS A 138 -0.51 -6.43 -7.41
CA LYS A 138 0.67 -5.74 -7.97
C LYS A 138 1.95 -6.55 -7.72
N GLU A 139 2.98 -6.31 -8.52
CA GLU A 139 4.31 -6.86 -8.22
C GLU A 139 4.88 -6.21 -6.96
N ILE A 140 5.22 -7.03 -5.96
CA ILE A 140 5.68 -6.56 -4.64
C ILE A 140 7.21 -6.56 -4.59
N SER A 141 7.79 -5.42 -4.21
CA SER A 141 9.21 -5.27 -3.87
C SER A 141 9.37 -4.68 -2.47
N ASP A 142 10.54 -4.83 -1.86
CA ASP A 142 10.83 -4.17 -0.57
C ASP A 142 11.05 -2.66 -0.78
N ILE A 143 11.65 -2.30 -1.92
CA ILE A 143 11.85 -0.93 -2.33
C ILE A 143 11.71 -0.75 -3.85
N ILE A 144 11.10 0.35 -4.26
CA ILE A 144 11.11 0.81 -5.65
C ILE A 144 12.02 2.03 -5.77
N ILE A 145 12.96 1.99 -6.72
CA ILE A 145 13.86 3.09 -7.04
C ILE A 145 13.33 3.79 -8.28
N VAL A 146 12.91 5.04 -8.11
CA VAL A 146 12.25 5.83 -9.15
C VAL A 146 13.27 6.70 -9.85
N GLY A 147 13.39 6.46 -11.16
CA GLY A 147 14.30 7.19 -12.04
C GLY A 147 15.66 6.51 -12.14
N LYS A 148 16.06 6.23 -13.38
CA LYS A 148 17.44 5.89 -13.70
C LYS A 148 18.20 7.16 -14.01
N ILE A 149 19.35 7.25 -13.40
CA ILE A 149 20.10 8.47 -13.32
C ILE A 149 21.58 8.08 -13.44
N GLY A 150 22.29 8.78 -14.31
CA GLY A 150 23.73 8.63 -14.41
C GLY A 150 24.36 9.20 -13.14
N PHE A 151 25.14 8.38 -12.44
CA PHE A 151 26.07 8.87 -11.43
C PHE A 151 27.47 8.48 -11.86
N ILE A 152 28.47 9.16 -11.29
CA ILE A 152 29.90 8.82 -11.42
C ILE A 152 30.10 7.30 -11.48
N ASP A 153 30.87 6.86 -12.47
CA ASP A 153 31.27 5.47 -12.70
C ASP A 153 30.05 4.50 -12.79
N ASN A 154 28.87 5.01 -13.12
CA ASN A 154 27.61 4.28 -13.18
C ASN A 154 27.26 3.59 -11.84
N LEU A 155 27.75 4.11 -10.72
CA LEU A 155 27.66 3.46 -9.40
C LEU A 155 26.22 3.36 -8.90
N TYR A 156 25.34 4.28 -9.24
CA TYR A 156 23.95 4.24 -8.79
C TYR A 156 23.16 3.04 -9.32
N VAL A 157 23.49 2.57 -10.52
CA VAL A 157 22.79 1.43 -11.14
C VAL A 157 23.59 0.13 -11.03
N THR A 158 24.81 0.18 -10.50
CA THR A 158 25.67 -0.99 -10.28
C THR A 158 25.86 -1.28 -8.79
N TYR A 159 26.38 -0.31 -8.03
CA TYR A 159 26.68 -0.44 -6.60
C TYR A 159 25.42 -0.52 -5.74
N LEU A 160 24.49 0.44 -5.86
CA LEU A 160 23.29 0.48 -5.03
C LEU A 160 22.45 -0.82 -5.13
N PRO A 161 22.13 -1.36 -6.33
CA PRO A 161 21.43 -2.64 -6.42
C PRO A 161 22.22 -3.80 -5.79
N ALA A 162 23.56 -3.83 -5.95
CA ALA A 162 24.40 -4.86 -5.33
C ALA A 162 24.38 -4.75 -3.79
N ALA A 163 24.44 -3.53 -3.26
CA ALA A 163 24.40 -3.26 -1.82
C ALA A 163 23.02 -3.63 -1.22
N LEU A 164 21.91 -3.29 -1.90
CA LEU A 164 20.56 -3.68 -1.51
C LEU A 164 20.38 -5.21 -1.51
N LYS A 165 20.87 -5.89 -2.56
CA LYS A 165 20.84 -7.36 -2.62
C LYS A 165 21.67 -8.00 -1.51
N LYS A 166 22.86 -7.45 -1.21
CA LYS A 166 23.71 -7.90 -0.07
C LYS A 166 23.02 -7.70 1.28
N ALA A 167 22.20 -6.65 1.40
CA ALA A 167 21.35 -6.37 2.55
C ALA A 167 20.07 -7.23 2.62
N GLY A 168 19.85 -8.12 1.65
CA GLY A 168 18.67 -8.99 1.59
C GLY A 168 17.39 -8.28 1.14
N LEU A 169 17.49 -7.11 0.52
CA LEU A 169 16.35 -6.31 0.06
C LEU A 169 16.10 -6.55 -1.43
N ASN A 170 14.85 -6.84 -1.79
CA ASN A 170 14.40 -6.90 -3.17
C ASN A 170 14.07 -5.49 -3.69
N ALA A 171 14.85 -5.01 -4.65
CA ALA A 171 14.73 -3.67 -5.20
C ALA A 171 14.33 -3.71 -6.68
N LYS A 172 13.35 -2.90 -7.07
CA LYS A 172 12.95 -2.72 -8.47
C LYS A 172 13.25 -1.31 -8.96
N PHE A 173 13.94 -1.20 -10.09
CA PHE A 173 14.12 0.08 -10.77
C PHE A 173 12.96 0.33 -11.72
N VAL A 174 12.39 1.52 -11.64
CA VAL A 174 11.32 1.98 -12.52
C VAL A 174 11.67 3.33 -13.12
N GLU A 175 11.08 3.64 -14.26
CA GLU A 175 11.19 4.97 -14.87
C GLU A 175 10.48 6.01 -13.98
N SER A 176 10.88 7.28 -14.08
CA SER A 176 10.23 8.38 -13.36
C SER A 176 8.83 8.73 -13.88
N ASN A 177 8.20 7.83 -14.65
CA ASN A 177 6.82 7.99 -15.10
C ASN A 177 5.85 7.34 -14.12
N ASP A 178 4.62 7.81 -14.12
CA ASP A 178 3.58 7.38 -13.18
C ASP A 178 3.03 5.98 -13.51
N LYS A 179 3.54 5.29 -14.55
CA LYS A 179 3.02 3.98 -15.01
C LYS A 179 3.16 2.91 -13.94
N HIS A 180 4.29 2.91 -13.24
CA HIS A 180 4.61 1.90 -12.22
C HIS A 180 3.61 1.92 -11.05
N PHE A 181 2.89 3.03 -10.82
CA PHE A 181 1.90 3.10 -9.76
C PHE A 181 0.77 2.08 -9.94
N THR A 182 0.44 1.68 -11.17
CA THR A 182 -0.66 0.72 -11.41
C THR A 182 -0.20 -0.74 -11.46
N THR A 183 1.10 -0.99 -11.57
CA THR A 183 1.68 -2.33 -11.76
C THR A 183 2.52 -2.81 -10.59
N ASP A 184 3.15 -1.89 -9.88
CA ASP A 184 4.20 -2.15 -8.90
C ASP A 184 3.87 -1.53 -7.55
N TRP A 185 4.30 -2.20 -6.49
CA TRP A 185 4.15 -1.70 -5.14
C TRP A 185 5.34 -2.04 -4.27
N ALA A 186 5.73 -1.10 -3.44
CA ALA A 186 6.66 -1.31 -2.35
C ALA A 186 6.25 -0.48 -1.14
N PRO A 187 6.59 -0.91 0.08
CA PRO A 187 6.39 -0.10 1.27
C PRO A 187 7.32 1.12 1.34
N LEU A 188 8.39 1.13 0.53
CA LEU A 188 9.36 2.22 0.46
C LEU A 188 9.68 2.58 -0.99
N TYR A 189 9.87 3.87 -1.24
CA TYR A 189 10.29 4.42 -2.52
C TYR A 189 11.55 5.27 -2.32
N LEU A 190 12.56 5.05 -3.16
CA LEU A 190 13.73 5.93 -3.27
C LEU A 190 13.55 6.81 -4.51
N GLN A 191 13.24 8.09 -4.28
CA GLN A 191 13.02 9.05 -5.35
C GLN A 191 14.21 9.99 -5.48
N THR A 192 14.54 10.34 -6.71
CA THR A 192 15.58 11.32 -6.98
C THR A 192 14.96 12.62 -7.46
N GLY A 193 15.30 13.71 -6.80
CA GLY A 193 14.89 15.06 -7.17
C GLY A 193 16.09 15.99 -7.35
N ILE A 194 15.86 17.11 -8.02
CA ILE A 194 16.83 18.19 -8.18
C ILE A 194 16.34 19.39 -7.37
N GLU A 195 17.20 19.94 -6.53
CA GLU A 195 16.93 21.09 -5.66
C GLU A 195 17.92 22.22 -6.00
N GLY A 196 17.46 23.48 -5.96
CA GLY A 196 18.27 24.66 -6.25
C GLY A 196 18.24 25.12 -7.72
N GLU A 197 18.84 26.28 -7.97
CA GLU A 197 18.92 26.92 -9.30
C GLU A 197 20.38 27.19 -9.71
N GLY A 198 20.63 27.23 -11.02
CA GLY A 198 21.95 27.56 -11.56
C GLY A 198 23.08 26.60 -11.11
N TYR A 199 24.17 27.17 -10.59
CA TYR A 199 25.36 26.43 -10.16
C TYR A 199 25.21 25.74 -8.79
N ASP A 200 24.21 26.12 -7.99
CA ASP A 200 23.93 25.52 -6.67
C ASP A 200 22.96 24.33 -6.75
N ARG A 201 22.66 23.86 -7.96
CA ARG A 201 21.84 22.66 -8.14
C ARG A 201 22.47 21.49 -7.40
N ARG A 202 21.64 20.81 -6.63
CA ARG A 202 21.95 19.59 -5.90
C ARG A 202 20.94 18.52 -6.22
N ILE A 203 21.40 17.29 -6.17
CA ILE A 203 20.58 16.13 -6.41
C ILE A 203 20.33 15.47 -5.09
N LYS A 204 19.07 15.30 -4.76
CA LYS A 204 18.64 14.83 -3.45
C LYS A 204 17.91 13.52 -3.62
N LEU A 205 18.29 12.57 -2.80
CA LEU A 205 17.60 11.30 -2.67
C LEU A 205 16.61 11.41 -1.52
N TYR A 206 15.40 10.99 -1.80
CA TYR A 206 14.29 11.02 -0.88
C TYR A 206 13.82 9.60 -0.64
N LEU A 207 13.74 9.19 0.62
CA LEU A 207 13.17 7.92 1.01
C LEU A 207 11.77 8.17 1.56
N THR A 208 10.74 7.65 0.90
CA THR A 208 9.33 7.88 1.25
C THR A 208 8.57 6.56 1.42
N ARG A 209 7.44 6.58 2.15
CA ARG A 209 6.49 5.45 2.27
C ARG A 209 5.37 5.50 1.23
N GLU A 210 5.33 6.59 0.47
CA GLU A 210 4.35 6.82 -0.59
C GLU A 210 5.06 6.91 -1.94
N SER A 211 4.31 6.54 -2.97
CA SER A 211 4.79 6.56 -4.35
C SER A 211 4.97 7.98 -4.91
N LEU A 212 4.45 9.00 -4.22
CA LEU A 212 4.59 10.40 -4.60
C LEU A 212 5.85 11.04 -3.97
N PRO A 213 6.56 11.87 -4.74
CA PRO A 213 7.72 12.57 -4.23
C PRO A 213 7.34 13.58 -3.15
N PRO A 214 8.25 13.86 -2.20
CA PRO A 214 7.99 14.80 -1.10
C PRO A 214 7.88 16.28 -1.52
N TRP A 215 8.15 16.61 -2.80
CA TRP A 215 7.84 17.92 -3.36
C TRP A 215 6.45 17.98 -4.02
N LYS A 216 5.78 16.84 -4.24
CA LYS A 216 4.40 16.75 -4.71
C LYS A 216 3.41 16.43 -3.58
N SER A 217 3.85 15.76 -2.52
CA SER A 217 3.07 15.53 -1.29
C SER A 217 3.90 15.90 -0.06
N LYS A 218 3.26 16.20 1.08
CA LYS A 218 3.97 16.35 2.38
C LYS A 218 4.45 14.99 2.91
N ALA A 219 4.98 14.12 2.06
CA ALA A 219 5.47 12.81 2.46
C ALA A 219 6.69 12.97 3.37
N ASP A 220 6.73 12.16 4.42
CA ASP A 220 7.90 12.04 5.28
C ASP A 220 9.11 11.58 4.47
N ASN A 221 10.16 12.39 4.46
CA ASN A 221 11.45 12.02 3.91
C ASN A 221 12.35 11.45 5.02
N TYR A 222 12.61 10.15 4.96
CA TYR A 222 13.42 9.43 5.95
C TYR A 222 14.93 9.49 5.68
N LEU A 223 15.35 10.27 4.69
CA LEU A 223 16.74 10.34 4.26
C LEU A 223 17.18 11.80 4.04
N SER A 224 18.35 12.15 4.58
CA SER A 224 19.07 13.36 4.18
C SER A 224 20.30 12.95 3.40
N CYS A 225 20.18 12.89 2.08
CA CYS A 225 21.29 12.55 1.18
C CYS A 225 21.23 13.47 -0.06
N SER A 226 22.31 14.22 -0.29
CA SER A 226 22.41 15.12 -1.44
C SER A 226 23.81 15.11 -2.04
N PHE A 227 23.87 15.26 -3.36
CA PHE A 227 25.10 15.35 -4.15
C PHE A 227 25.10 16.64 -4.98
N GLU A 228 26.26 17.17 -5.30
CA GLU A 228 26.38 18.30 -6.22
C GLU A 228 26.10 17.85 -7.66
N THR A 229 25.43 18.66 -8.49
CA THR A 229 25.05 18.22 -9.86
C THR A 229 26.24 17.79 -10.72
N ARG A 230 27.43 18.35 -10.48
CA ARG A 230 28.66 18.01 -11.22
C ARG A 230 29.12 16.56 -11.03
N THR A 231 28.67 15.86 -9.98
CA THR A 231 28.96 14.42 -9.76
C THR A 231 27.98 13.51 -10.50
N TYR A 232 27.13 14.07 -11.35
CA TYR A 232 26.03 13.35 -12.01
C TYR A 232 26.13 13.30 -13.53
N VAL A 233 26.64 14.38 -14.12
CA VAL A 233 26.75 14.51 -15.59
C VAL A 233 28.05 13.91 -16.12
N ARG A 234 28.87 13.28 -15.25
CA ARG A 234 30.20 12.79 -15.61
C ARG A 234 30.22 11.26 -15.62
N ASP A 235 30.68 10.71 -16.73
CA ASP A 235 30.85 9.26 -16.91
C ASP A 235 31.94 8.68 -15.99
N LYS A 236 32.90 9.51 -15.55
CA LYS A 236 34.03 9.08 -14.72
C LYS A 236 34.25 10.01 -13.54
N SER A 237 34.61 9.43 -12.39
CA SER A 237 35.10 10.18 -11.22
C SER A 237 36.36 10.97 -11.56
N SER A 238 36.51 12.16 -10.96
CA SER A 238 37.75 12.93 -11.06
C SER A 238 38.79 12.49 -10.03
N SER A 239 38.36 11.80 -8.98
CA SER A 239 39.24 11.19 -8.00
C SER A 239 38.59 9.98 -7.33
N LYS A 240 39.42 9.07 -6.79
CA LYS A 240 38.99 7.95 -5.97
C LYS A 240 38.13 8.38 -4.77
N LYS A 241 38.43 9.56 -4.19
CA LYS A 241 37.68 10.11 -3.04
C LYS A 241 36.21 10.37 -3.36
N GLU A 242 35.89 10.81 -4.58
CA GLU A 242 34.50 11.06 -4.99
C GLU A 242 33.70 9.75 -5.09
N ALA A 243 34.30 8.73 -5.69
CA ALA A 243 33.67 7.40 -5.81
C ALA A 243 33.48 6.75 -4.43
N ASP A 244 34.47 6.88 -3.53
CA ASP A 244 34.39 6.35 -2.17
C ASP A 244 33.31 7.07 -1.35
N TYR A 245 33.20 8.40 -1.46
CA TYR A 245 32.12 9.17 -0.83
C TYR A 245 30.73 8.75 -1.33
N PHE A 246 30.57 8.50 -2.65
CA PHE A 246 29.31 8.01 -3.18
C PHE A 246 28.92 6.66 -2.59
N ARG A 247 29.87 5.70 -2.52
CA ARG A 247 29.64 4.38 -1.91
C ARG A 247 29.22 4.51 -0.45
N GLU A 248 29.93 5.33 0.32
CA GLU A 248 29.60 5.59 1.73
C GLU A 248 28.17 6.14 1.88
N GLN A 249 27.77 7.11 1.04
CA GLN A 249 26.40 7.62 1.08
C GLN A 249 25.38 6.54 0.68
N MET A 250 25.66 5.69 -0.31
CA MET A 250 24.76 4.60 -0.68
C MET A 250 24.62 3.57 0.44
N ASP A 251 25.69 3.26 1.18
CA ASP A 251 25.64 2.38 2.34
C ASP A 251 24.75 2.97 3.45
N ARG A 252 24.80 4.31 3.65
CA ARG A 252 23.87 5.02 4.55
C ARG A 252 22.42 4.95 4.06
N VAL A 253 22.18 5.06 2.75
CA VAL A 253 20.85 4.88 2.15
C VAL A 253 20.32 3.47 2.46
N VAL A 254 21.11 2.43 2.18
CA VAL A 254 20.75 1.03 2.47
C VAL A 254 20.42 0.83 3.95
N THR A 255 21.24 1.38 4.85
CA THR A 255 21.01 1.32 6.30
C THR A 255 19.70 2.00 6.71
N SER A 256 19.39 3.16 6.11
CA SER A 256 18.13 3.87 6.37
C SER A 256 16.93 3.06 5.88
N ILE A 257 17.01 2.45 4.70
CA ILE A 257 15.97 1.56 4.15
C ILE A 257 15.72 0.39 5.09
N GLN A 258 16.76 -0.33 5.52
CA GLN A 258 16.63 -1.45 6.46
C GLN A 258 15.97 -1.02 7.77
N THR A 259 16.37 0.15 8.30
CA THR A 259 15.80 0.71 9.53
C THR A 259 14.30 0.97 9.37
N GLN A 260 13.88 1.60 8.27
CA GLN A 260 12.48 1.89 8.02
C GLN A 260 11.67 0.63 7.74
N PHE A 261 12.22 -0.32 6.99
CA PHE A 261 11.57 -1.58 6.69
C PHE A 261 11.33 -2.41 7.95
N ASN A 262 12.30 -2.46 8.87
CA ASN A 262 12.14 -3.13 10.16
C ASN A 262 11.07 -2.46 11.04
N LYS A 263 10.97 -1.12 11.02
CA LYS A 263 9.90 -0.40 11.71
C LYS A 263 8.53 -0.78 11.14
N ILE A 264 8.39 -0.84 9.83
CA ILE A 264 7.13 -1.21 9.16
C ILE A 264 6.72 -2.64 9.56
N LYS A 265 7.67 -3.59 9.55
CA LYS A 265 7.43 -4.97 10.00
C LYS A 265 7.02 -5.07 11.48
N SER A 266 7.56 -4.23 12.35
CA SER A 266 7.20 -4.24 13.77
C SER A 266 5.84 -3.59 14.10
N SER A 267 5.28 -2.83 13.15
CA SER A 267 4.00 -2.12 13.31
C SER A 267 2.84 -2.79 12.56
N SER A 268 3.12 -3.86 11.81
CA SER A 268 2.13 -4.68 11.08
C SER A 268 1.79 -5.92 11.88
#